data_AF-A0A8B8FW36-F1
#
_entry.id   AF-A0A8B8FW36-F1
#
_cell.length_a   1.000
_cell.length_b   1.000
_cell.length_c   1.000
_cell.angle_alpha   90.00
_cell.angle_beta   90.00
_cell.angle_gamma   90.00
#
_symmetry.space_group_name_H-M   'P 1'
#
loop_
_entity.id
_entity.type
_entity.pdbx_description
1 polymer ?
#
loop_
_entity_poly.entity_id
_entity_poly.type
_entity_poly.pdbx_seq_one_letter_code
_entity_poly.pdbx_strand_id
1 'polypeptide(L)' 'MSSKNITQVAVVMESCTAGAAYLPTMADENVIVRNIGTIFLAGLPLIKAAAGEVMSAEDLCGAKLYCS' A
#
# COMPACT_ATOMS: atom_id res chain seq x y z
N MET A 1 -0.33 -5.68 -18.98
CA MET A 1 0.44 -6.94 -19.13
C MET A 1 -0.35 -8.12 -18.60
N SER A 2 -0.99 -8.00 -17.43
CA SER A 2 -1.95 -8.99 -16.91
C SER A 2 -3.01 -9.41 -17.95
N SER A 3 -3.65 -8.48 -18.68
CA SER A 3 -4.59 -8.79 -19.77
C SER A 3 -4.03 -9.58 -20.96
N LYS A 4 -2.70 -9.71 -21.06
CA LYS A 4 -2.00 -10.55 -22.04
C LYS A 4 -1.52 -11.87 -21.43
N ASN A 5 -2.08 -12.27 -20.29
CA ASN A 5 -1.67 -13.43 -19.48
C ASN A 5 -0.19 -13.36 -19.02
N ILE A 6 0.30 -12.16 -18.69
CA ILE A 6 1.64 -11.98 -18.11
C ILE A 6 1.46 -11.55 -16.65
N THR A 7 1.66 -12.51 -15.75
CA THR A 7 1.53 -12.32 -14.30
C THR A 7 2.44 -11.19 -13.81
N GLN A 8 1.85 -10.26 -13.08
CA GLN A 8 2.52 -9.16 -12.39
C GLN A 8 2.64 -9.50 -10.91
N VAL A 9 3.86 -9.46 -10.38
CA VAL A 9 4.15 -9.67 -8.96
C VAL A 9 4.77 -8.40 -8.41
N ALA A 10 4.28 -7.91 -7.28
CA ALA A 10 4.84 -6.76 -6.59
C ALA A 10 5.34 -7.13 -5.18
N VAL A 11 6.49 -6.58 -4.81
CA VAL A 11 7.10 -6.76 -3.50
C VAL A 11 7.27 -5.39 -2.84
N VAL A 12 6.50 -5.15 -1.79
CA VAL A 12 6.48 -3.89 -1.04
C VAL A 12 7.42 -4.02 0.15
N MET A 13 8.60 -3.41 0.01
CA MET A 13 9.67 -3.44 1.02
C MET A 13 9.72 -2.18 1.90
N GLU A 14 8.94 -1.16 1.55
CA GLU A 14 8.98 0.21 2.10
C GLU A 14 7.59 0.85 1.90
N SER A 15 7.44 2.15 2.22
CA SER A 15 6.20 2.88 1.98
C SER A 15 5.92 3.14 0.48
N CYS A 16 4.71 2.84 0.03
CA CYS A 16 4.19 3.12 -1.31
C CYS A 16 3.01 4.10 -1.22
N THR A 17 3.24 5.38 -1.52
CA THR A 17 2.25 6.46 -1.34
C THR A 17 1.73 7.03 -2.67
N ALA A 18 0.46 7.43 -2.70
CA ALA A 18 -0.25 8.05 -3.80
C ALA A 18 -0.15 7.23 -5.09
N GLY A 19 0.51 7.75 -6.13
CA GLY A 19 0.65 7.05 -7.40
C GLY A 19 1.37 5.69 -7.27
N ALA A 20 2.31 5.57 -6.34
CA ALA A 20 3.05 4.33 -6.12
C ALA A 20 2.16 3.20 -5.56
N ALA A 21 1.07 3.53 -4.87
CA ALA A 21 0.14 2.54 -4.34
C ALA A 21 -0.61 1.77 -5.43
N TYR A 22 -0.73 2.33 -6.65
CA TYR A 22 -1.36 1.62 -7.76
C TYR A 22 -0.55 0.42 -8.25
N LEU A 23 0.77 0.45 -8.08
CA LEU A 23 1.61 -0.64 -8.56
C LEU A 23 1.33 -1.97 -7.83
N PRO A 24 1.40 -2.05 -6.49
CA PRO A 24 1.01 -3.27 -5.78
C PRO A 24 -0.48 -3.54 -5.91
N THR A 25 -1.36 -2.54 -5.84
CA THR A 25 -2.82 -2.80 -5.91
C THR A 25 -3.32 -3.28 -7.27
N MET A 26 -2.56 -3.07 -8.35
CA MET A 26 -2.86 -3.60 -9.69
C MET A 26 -2.03 -4.84 -10.05
N ALA A 27 -1.16 -5.32 -9.16
CA ALA A 27 -0.42 -6.56 -9.37
C ALA A 27 -1.35 -7.78 -9.14
N ASP A 28 -1.10 -8.87 -9.86
CA ASP A 28 -1.87 -10.11 -9.69
C ASP A 28 -1.52 -10.78 -8.35
N GLU A 29 -0.26 -10.65 -7.91
CA GLU A 29 0.25 -11.18 -6.64
C GLU A 29 1.04 -10.11 -5.89
N ASN A 30 0.91 -10.09 -4.56
CA ASN A 30 1.56 -9.10 -3.70
C ASN A 30 2.24 -9.73 -2.49
N VAL A 31 3.46 -9.27 -2.22
CA VAL A 31 4.19 -9.57 -0.98
C VAL A 31 4.48 -8.26 -0.25
N ILE A 32 4.02 -8.14 0.99
CA ILE A 32 4.23 -6.94 1.81
C ILE A 32 5.05 -7.32 3.04
N VAL A 33 6.20 -6.66 3.22
CA VAL A 33 7.08 -6.91 4.37
C VAL A 33 6.44 -6.30 5.62
N ARG A 34 6.10 -7.13 6.61
CA ARG A 34 5.48 -6.68 7.87
C ARG A 34 6.34 -5.63 8.59
N ASN A 35 5.70 -4.66 9.23
CA ASN A 35 6.29 -3.55 9.99
C ASN A 35 7.08 -2.52 9.16
N ILE A 36 7.22 -2.70 7.85
CA ILE A 36 8.03 -1.81 6.99
C ILE A 36 7.25 -1.45 5.71
N GLY A 37 6.59 -2.42 5.11
CA GLY A 37 5.75 -2.25 3.93
C GLY A 37 4.39 -1.67 4.28
N THR A 38 4.08 -0.52 3.69
CA THR A 38 2.80 0.19 3.86
C THR A 38 2.32 0.75 2.52
N ILE A 39 1.02 0.75 2.26
CA ILE A 39 0.44 1.19 0.97
C ILE A 39 -0.60 2.30 1.22
N PHE A 40 -0.42 3.51 0.69
CA PHE A 40 -1.34 4.63 0.94
C PHE A 40 -1.79 5.30 -0.36
N LEU A 41 -3.07 5.63 -0.50
CA LEU A 41 -3.49 6.62 -1.50
C LEU A 41 -3.21 8.06 -1.02
N ALA A 42 -3.34 8.31 0.28
CA ALA A 42 -3.08 9.57 0.93
C ALA A 42 -2.17 9.33 2.14
N GLY A 43 -1.03 10.02 2.20
CA GLY A 43 -0.15 9.92 3.36
C GLY A 43 -0.81 10.51 4.62
N LEU A 44 -0.33 10.09 5.79
CA LEU A 44 -0.83 10.57 7.10
C LEU A 44 -0.92 12.11 7.22
N PRO A 45 0.03 12.92 6.70
CA PRO A 45 -0.12 14.38 6.75
C PRO A 45 -1.34 14.88 5.99
N LEU A 46 -1.71 14.24 4.88
CA LEU A 46 -2.88 14.61 4.07
C LEU A 46 -4.18 14.23 4.78
N ILE A 47 -4.23 13.05 5.40
CA ILE A 47 -5.40 12.59 6.16
C ILE A 47 -5.62 13.50 7.37
N LYS A 48 -4.55 13.84 8.10
CA LYS A 48 -4.62 14.79 9.21
C LYS A 48 -5.11 16.17 8.74
N ALA A 49 -4.64 16.65 7.58
CA ALA A 49 -5.07 17.94 7.05
C ALA A 49 -6.54 17.94 6.56
N ALA A 50 -7.02 16.83 6.01
CA ALA A 50 -8.34 16.74 5.41
C ALA A 50 -9.45 16.33 6.40
N ALA A 51 -9.17 15.35 7.26
CA ALA A 51 -10.15 14.76 8.18
C ALA A 51 -9.85 15.03 9.66
N GLY A 52 -8.66 15.56 9.99
CA GLY A 52 -8.24 15.78 11.38
C GLY A 52 -7.83 14.51 12.13
N GLU A 53 -7.85 13.36 11.47
CA GLU A 53 -7.55 12.07 12.09
C GLU A 53 -6.03 11.89 12.32
N VAL A 54 -5.66 11.38 13.49
CA VAL A 54 -4.27 11.07 13.86
C VAL A 54 -4.18 9.58 14.16
N MET A 55 -3.48 8.86 13.29
CA MET A 55 -3.35 7.41 13.29
C MET A 55 -1.95 7.03 12.83
N SER A 56 -1.49 5.82 13.17
CA SER A 56 -0.17 5.34 12.76
C SER A 56 -0.19 4.76 11.34
N ALA A 57 0.98 4.71 10.70
CA ALA A 57 1.15 4.14 9.37
C ALA A 57 0.77 2.64 9.33
N GLU A 58 1.15 1.89 10.36
CA GLU A 58 0.89 0.46 10.46
C GLU A 58 -0.58 0.18 10.75
N ASP A 59 -1.24 0.99 11.58
CA ASP A 59 -2.66 0.81 11.92
C ASP A 59 -3.59 1.15 10.76
N LEU A 60 -3.19 2.09 9.91
CA LEU A 60 -4.03 2.55 8.79
C LEU A 60 -3.84 1.72 7.52
N CYS A 61 -2.59 1.35 7.19
CA CYS A 61 -2.26 0.65 5.95
C CYS A 61 -1.03 -0.28 6.08
N GLY A 62 -0.80 -0.87 7.25
CA GLY A 62 0.24 -1.87 7.43
C GLY A 62 -0.07 -3.21 6.76
N ALA A 63 0.92 -4.10 6.68
CA ALA A 63 0.78 -5.40 6.03
C ALA A 63 -0.40 -6.24 6.58
N LYS A 64 -0.73 -6.10 7.87
CA LYS A 64 -1.84 -6.82 8.52
C LYS A 64 -3.23 -6.49 7.97
N LEU A 65 -3.41 -5.31 7.38
CA LEU A 65 -4.69 -4.91 6.79
C LEU A 65 -4.93 -5.52 5.41
N TYR A 66 -3.86 -5.72 4.66
CA TYR A 66 -3.92 -6.23 3.29
C TYR A 66 -3.72 -7.74 3.19
N CYS A 67 -3.02 -8.33 4.16
CA CYS A 67 -2.66 -9.74 4.16
C CYS A 67 -3.37 -10.45 5.32
N SER A 68 -4.09 -11.53 5.00
CA SER A 68 -4.74 -12.46 5.95
C SER A 68 -3.73 -13.40 6.61
#